data_AF-A0A1L9QKN6-F1
#
_entry.id   AF-A0A1L9QKN6-F1
#
_cell.length_a   1.000
_cell.length_b   1.000
_cell.length_c   1.000
_cell.angle_alpha   90.00
_cell.angle_beta   90.00
_cell.angle_gamma   90.00
#
_symmetry.space_group_name_H-M   'P 1'
#
loop_
_entity.id
_entity.type
_entity.pdbx_description
1 polymer ?
#
loop_
_entity_poly.entity_id
_entity_poly.type
_entity_poly.pdbx_seq_one_letter_code
_entity_poly.pdbx_strand_id
1 'polypeptide(L)' 'MNVVSLSAHFDGKSIQLDQPYKLEPNTKLIITVIPEQSEEQKSWLNLSSNHLNSAYSSDDDYPLDAIKVPNPDYAGS' A
#
# COMPACT_ATOMS: atom_id res chain seq x y z
N MET A 1 14.35 -18.80 10.33
CA MET A 1 14.92 -17.49 10.68
C MET A 1 13.78 -16.55 10.98
N ASN A 2 13.76 -15.92 12.16
CA ASN A 2 12.75 -14.92 12.49
C ASN A 2 13.35 -13.54 12.18
N VAL A 3 12.79 -12.84 11.20
CA VAL A 3 13.24 -11.51 10.78
C VAL A 3 12.25 -10.51 11.34
N VAL A 4 12.74 -9.52 12.08
CA VAL A 4 11.95 -8.39 12.55
C VAL A 4 12.24 -7.20 11.65
N SER A 5 11.20 -6.52 11.18
CA SER A 5 11.33 -5.22 10.51
C SER A 5 11.20 -4.13 11.56
N LEU A 6 12.19 -3.24 11.63
CA LEU A 6 12.22 -2.12 12.56
C LEU A 6 12.24 -0.82 11.77
N SER A 7 11.39 0.13 12.15
CA SER A 7 11.42 1.46 11.55
C SER A 7 12.61 2.24 12.11
N ALA A 8 13.27 2.98 11.22
CA ALA A 8 14.42 3.77 11.57
C ALA A 8 14.56 4.95 10.62
N HIS A 9 15.15 6.03 11.12
CA HIS A 9 15.54 7.18 10.31
C HIS A 9 17.05 7.45 10.42
N PHE A 10 17.60 8.11 9.41
CA PHE A 10 18.98 8.59 9.44
C PHE A 10 18.99 10.04 9.96
N ASP A 11 19.68 10.28 11.07
CA ASP A 11 19.76 11.61 11.71
C ASP A 11 20.87 12.50 11.09
N GLY A 12 21.52 12.04 10.02
CA GLY A 12 22.68 12.69 9.40
C GLY A 12 24.03 12.12 9.85
N LYS A 13 24.07 11.33 10.93
CA LYS A 13 25.28 10.72 11.50
C LYS A 13 25.13 9.22 11.75
N SER A 14 23.95 8.78 12.16
CA SER A 14 23.64 7.43 12.61
C SER A 14 22.21 7.04 12.24
N ILE A 15 22.00 5.73 12.11
CA ILE A 15 20.66 5.14 11.95
C ILE A 15 20.04 5.04 13.34
N GLN A 16 18.94 5.74 13.57
CA GLN A 16 18.19 5.73 14.82
C GLN A 16 16.94 4.88 14.67
N LEU A 17 16.74 3.93 15.58
CA LEU A 17 15.50 3.16 15.64
C LEU A 17 14.38 4.06 16.17
N ASP A 18 13.24 4.09 15.48
CA ASP A 18 12.09 4.90 15.88
C ASP A 18 11.41 4.33 17.14
N GLN A 19 11.56 3.02 17.35
CA GLN A 19 11.08 2.33 18.54
C GLN A 19 12.24 1.65 19.29
N PRO A 20 12.19 1.60 20.64
CA PRO A 20 13.18 0.87 21.42
C PRO A 20 13.21 -0.61 21.03
N TYR A 21 14.40 -1.09 20.68
CA TYR A 21 14.65 -2.51 20.43
C TYR A 21 16.01 -2.91 20.98
N LYS A 22 16.07 -4.04 21.69
CA LYS A 22 17.32 -4.52 22.28
C LYS A 22 18.18 -5.18 21.20
N LEU A 23 19.29 -4.54 20.85
CA LEU A 23 20.32 -5.09 19.96
C LEU A 23 21.53 -5.54 20.78
N GLU A 24 21.89 -6.81 20.68
CA GLU A 24 23.12 -7.32 21.28
C GLU A 24 24.33 -6.94 20.40
N PRO A 25 25.53 -6.75 20.99
CA PRO A 25 26.73 -6.49 20.22
C PRO A 25 26.96 -7.55 19.12
N ASN A 26 27.37 -7.10 17.92
CA ASN A 26 27.61 -7.95 16.74
C ASN A 26 26.38 -8.70 16.18
N THR A 27 25.16 -8.26 16.53
CA THR A 27 23.94 -8.74 15.86
C THR A 27 24.04 -8.46 14.36
N LYS A 28 23.82 -9.49 13.52
CA LYS A 28 23.80 -9.33 12.06
C LYS A 28 22.52 -8.60 11.65
N LEU A 29 22.66 -7.51 10.90
CA LEU A 29 21.56 -6.69 10.43
C LEU A 29 21.49 -6.70 8.90
N ILE A 30 20.27 -6.63 8.36
CA ILE A 30 20.00 -6.31 6.95
C ILE A 30 19.41 -4.89 6.95
N ILE A 31 20.04 -3.98 6.20
CA ILE A 31 19.61 -2.59 6.12
C ILE A 31 18.93 -2.39 4.77
N THR A 32 17.69 -1.92 4.80
CA THR A 32 16.93 -1.52 3.62
C THR A 32 16.75 0.00 3.66
N VAL A 33 17.31 0.70 2.68
CA VAL A 33 17.14 2.15 2.54
C VAL A 33 15.89 2.39 1.70
N ILE A 34 14.90 3.05 2.27
CA ILE A 34 13.68 3.43 1.57
C ILE A 34 13.97 4.75 0.86
N PRO A 35 13.95 4.79 -0.49
CA PRO A 35 14.17 6.02 -1.22
C PRO A 35 13.02 6.99 -0.98
N GLU A 36 13.30 8.30 -1.05
CA GLU A 36 12.23 9.28 -1.12
C GLU A 36 11.35 8.98 -2.32
N GLN A 37 10.03 9.01 -2.10
CA GLN A 37 9.09 8.89 -3.20
C GLN A 37 9.26 10.08 -4.14
N SER A 38 9.42 9.80 -5.43
CA SER A 38 9.42 10.86 -6.42
C SER A 38 8.06 11.58 -6.43
N GLU A 39 8.04 12.84 -6.85
CA GLU A 39 6.78 13.59 -7.00
C GLU A 39 5.82 12.89 -7.97
N GLU A 40 6.36 12.19 -8.98
CA GLU A 40 5.57 11.35 -9.87
C GLU A 40 4.93 10.17 -9.11
N GLN A 41 5.70 9.43 -8.30
CA GLN A 41 5.15 8.31 -7.51
C GLN A 41 4.06 8.78 -6.53
N LYS A 42 4.27 9.92 -5.86
CA LYS A 42 3.24 10.53 -5.00
C LYS A 42 1.98 10.90 -5.79
N SER A 43 2.15 11.48 -6.98
CA SER A 43 1.05 11.85 -7.86
C SER A 43 0.24 10.64 -8.31
N TRP A 44 0.90 9.55 -8.71
CA TRP A 44 0.26 8.29 -9.07
C TRP A 44 -0.46 7.63 -7.88
N LEU A 45 0.16 7.64 -6.70
CA LEU A 45 -0.46 7.10 -5.49
C LEU A 45 -1.73 7.88 -5.13
N ASN A 46 -1.68 9.22 -5.21
CA ASN A 46 -2.83 10.07 -4.95
C ASN A 46 -3.95 9.86 -5.99
N LEU A 47 -3.61 9.84 -7.29
CA LEU A 47 -4.59 9.59 -8.36
C LEU A 47 -5.30 8.25 -8.20
N SER A 48 -4.54 7.19 -7.92
CA SER A 48 -5.09 5.84 -7.74
C SER A 48 -5.94 5.72 -6.49
N SER A 49 -5.51 6.29 -5.36
CA SER A 49 -6.29 6.31 -4.11
C SER A 49 -7.62 7.06 -4.29
N ASN A 50 -7.61 8.21 -4.96
CA ASN A 50 -8.83 8.99 -5.21
C ASN A 50 -9.81 8.24 -6.11
N HIS A 51 -9.34 7.59 -7.18
CA HIS A 51 -10.21 6.82 -8.06
C HIS A 51 -10.78 5.58 -7.37
N LEU A 52 -9.97 4.88 -6.57
CA LEU A 52 -10.45 3.76 -5.76
C LEU A 52 -11.55 4.22 -4.80
N ASN A 53 -11.32 5.31 -4.07
CA ASN A 53 -12.32 5.84 -3.15
C ASN A 53 -13.60 6.25 -3.89
N SER A 54 -13.48 6.90 -5.05
CA SER A 54 -14.64 7.28 -5.87
C SER A 54 -15.44 6.05 -6.33
N ALA A 55 -14.76 5.00 -6.80
CA ALA A 55 -15.41 3.79 -7.32
C ALA A 55 -16.20 3.02 -6.25
N TYR A 56 -15.84 3.15 -4.97
CA TYR A 56 -16.52 2.47 -3.86
C TYR A 56 -17.33 3.42 -2.96
N SER A 57 -17.48 4.68 -3.35
CA SER A 57 -18.20 5.70 -2.56
C SER A 57 -19.70 5.80 -2.88
N SER A 58 -20.13 5.25 -4.02
CA SER A 58 -21.55 5.14 -4.41
C SER A 58 -22.03 3.69 -4.29
N ASP A 59 -23.33 3.52 -4.02
CA ASP A 59 -23.99 2.25 -4.32
C ASP A 59 -24.00 2.11 -5.84
N ASP A 60 -23.29 1.12 -6.36
CA ASP A 60 -23.08 0.95 -7.80
C ASP A 60 -24.38 0.47 -8.47
N ASP A 61 -25.25 1.40 -8.87
CA ASP A 61 -26.42 1.12 -9.70
C ASP A 61 -25.97 0.90 -11.16
N TYR A 62 -25.50 -0.31 -11.47
CA TYR A 62 -25.28 -0.72 -12.87
C TYR A 62 -26.64 -0.94 -13.55
N PRO A 63 -27.02 -0.12 -14.54
CA PRO A 63 -28.32 -0.27 -15.18
C PRO A 63 -28.34 -1.52 -16.08
N LEU A 64 -29.51 -2.13 -16.25
CA LEU A 64 -29.66 -3.38 -17.03
C LEU A 64 -29.29 -3.20 -18.51
N ASP A 65 -29.34 -1.99 -19.04
CA ASP A 65 -28.91 -1.66 -20.40
C ASP A 65 -27.37 -1.64 -20.57
N ALA A 66 -26.60 -1.66 -19.48
CA ALA A 66 -25.16 -1.87 -19.50
C ALA A 66 -24.77 -3.33 -19.82
N ILE A 67 -25.73 -4.26 -19.78
CA ILE A 67 -25.51 -5.68 -20.08
C ILE A 67 -25.34 -5.85 -21.60
N LYS A 68 -24.09 -6.06 -22.05
CA LYS A 68 -23.77 -6.35 -23.45
C LYS A 68 -24.20 -7.75 -23.90
N VAL A 69 -24.09 -8.72 -22.99
CA VAL A 69 -24.48 -10.11 -23.21
C VAL A 69 -25.14 -10.62 -21.93
N PRO A 70 -26.40 -11.09 -21.97
CA PRO A 70 -27.09 -11.60 -20.80
C PRO A 70 -26.47 -12.93 -20.35
N ASN A 71 -26.31 -13.09 -19.04
CA ASN A 71 -25.88 -14.36 -18.46
C ASN A 71 -27.12 -15.28 -18.32
N PRO A 72 -27.21 -16.40 -19.08
CA PRO A 72 -28.37 -17.28 -19.04
C PRO A 72 -28.58 -17.93 -17.66
N ASP A 73 -27.51 -18.09 -16.87
CA ASP A 73 -27.59 -18.67 -15.52
C ASP A 73 -28.25 -17.73 -14.49
N TYR A 74 -28.38 -16.44 -14.82
CA TYR A 74 -29.00 -15.41 -13.97
C TYR A 74 -30.39 -14.96 -14.47
N ALA A 75 -30.94 -15.62 -15.49
CA ALA A 75 -32.20 -15.22 -16.13
C ALA A 75 -33.48 -15.63 -15.37
N GLY A 76 -33.38 -16.08 -14.11
CA GLY A 76 -34.52 -16.61 -13.37
C GLY A 76 -34.43 -16.46 -11.85
N SER A 77 -35.00 -15.37 -11.34
CA SER A 77 -35.60 -15.26 -10.01
C SER A 77 -36.77 -14.29 -10.07
#